data_AF-A0A932J9I8-F1
#
_entry.id   AF-A0A932J9I8-F1
#
_cell.length_a   1.000
_cell.length_b   1.000
_cell.length_c   1.000
_cell.angle_alpha   90.00
_cell.angle_beta   90.00
_cell.angle_gamma   90.00
#
_symmetry.space_group_name_H-M   'P 1'
#
loop_
_entity.id
_entity.type
_entity.pdbx_description
1 polymer ?
#
loop_
_entity_poly.entity_id
_entity_poly.type
_entity_poly.pdbx_seq_one_letter_code
_entity_poly.pdbx_strand_id
1 'polypeptide(L)'
;MLAQLEQNKDEIRAAGLKIVAVGIGKPKHAARYGGKLAPSVTCLANETNDVHFAWGLKRRGLGQLLEPKLYVASIRATQAGFTQGRATGDTAMLGGLFVVAQTGIIRYVYVNDYAGDYPEIADVLKAVKT
;
A
#
# COMPACT_ATOMS: atom_id res chain seq x y z
N MET A 1 -3.81 0.35 5.70
CA MET A 1 -3.43 -0.98 5.21
C MET A 1 -2.56 -1.82 6.14
N LEU A 2 -1.26 -1.52 6.36
CA LEU A 2 -0.36 -2.41 7.11
C LEU A 2 -0.89 -2.80 8.50
N ALA A 3 -1.42 -1.83 9.26
CA ALA A 3 -2.03 -2.10 10.56
C ALA A 3 -3.28 -2.99 10.46
N GLN A 4 -4.12 -2.78 9.45
CA GLN A 4 -5.33 -3.59 9.21
C GLN A 4 -4.96 -5.05 8.87
N LEU A 5 -3.90 -5.26 8.08
CA LEU A 5 -3.36 -6.60 7.79
C LEU A 5 -2.83 -7.29 9.05
N GLU A 6 -2.12 -6.55 9.90
CA GLU A 6 -1.59 -7.09 11.17
C GLU A 6 -2.70 -7.39 12.19
N GLN A 7 -3.78 -6.59 12.22
CA GLN A 7 -4.95 -6.81 13.06
C GLN A 7 -5.73 -8.06 12.65
N ASN A 8 -5.83 -8.34 11.35
CA ASN A 8 -6.59 -9.49 10.81
C ASN A 8 -5.69 -10.69 10.45
N LYS A 9 -4.44 -10.71 10.95
CA LYS A 9 -3.43 -11.72 10.59
C LYS A 9 -3.88 -13.17 10.76
N ASP A 10 -4.63 -13.45 11.82
CA ASP A 10 -5.00 -14.82 12.19
C ASP A 10 -6.11 -15.34 11.27
N GLU A 11 -7.07 -14.48 10.93
CA GLU A 11 -8.13 -14.81 9.97
C GLU A 11 -7.54 -15.02 8.56
N ILE A 12 -6.63 -14.14 8.15
CA ILE A 12 -5.94 -14.24 6.86
C ILE A 12 -5.12 -15.54 6.78
N ARG A 13 -4.39 -15.89 7.85
CA ARG A 13 -3.64 -17.15 7.93
C ARG A 13 -4.54 -18.38 7.97
N ALA A 14 -5.66 -18.32 8.68
CA ALA A 14 -6.65 -19.40 8.71
C ALA A 14 -7.27 -19.66 7.33
N ALA A 15 -7.36 -18.63 6.48
CA ALA A 15 -7.74 -18.77 5.07
C ALA A 15 -6.60 -19.31 4.17
N GLY A 16 -5.44 -19.69 4.73
CA GLY A 16 -4.31 -20.25 3.99
C GLY A 16 -3.46 -19.21 3.26
N LEU A 17 -3.64 -17.92 3.55
CA LEU A 17 -2.93 -16.83 2.89
C LEU A 17 -1.67 -16.41 3.66
N LYS A 18 -0.67 -15.96 2.90
CA LYS A 18 0.50 -15.26 3.42
C LYS A 18 0.40 -13.78 3.05
N ILE A 19 0.85 -12.91 3.95
CA ILE A 19 0.76 -11.46 3.75
C ILE A 19 2.12 -10.92 3.32
N VAL A 20 2.14 -10.28 2.15
CA VAL A 20 3.29 -9.56 1.63
C VAL A 20 2.87 -8.12 1.33
N ALA A 21 3.61 -7.15 1.85
CA ALA A 21 3.43 -5.75 1.53
C ALA A 21 4.65 -5.25 0.75
N VAL A 22 4.40 -4.64 -0.41
CA VAL A 22 5.45 -4.07 -1.27
C VAL A 22 5.29 -2.56 -1.29
N GLY A 23 6.30 -1.84 -0.80
CA GLY A 23 6.32 -0.37 -0.81
C GLY A 23 7.34 0.21 -1.78
N ILE A 24 7.28 1.53 -1.97
CA ILE A 24 8.34 2.28 -2.66
C ILE A 24 9.32 2.82 -1.62
N GLY A 25 10.59 2.49 -1.76
CA GLY A 25 11.65 2.94 -0.87
C GLY A 25 12.83 1.98 -0.84
N LYS A 26 13.83 2.29 0.00
CA LYS A 26 15.05 1.45 0.07
C LYS A 26 14.75 0.14 0.79
N PRO A 27 15.15 -1.02 0.24
CA PRO A 27 14.95 -2.33 0.87
C PRO A 27 15.40 -2.42 2.33
N LYS A 28 16.51 -1.74 2.67
CA LYS A 28 17.03 -1.66 4.05
C LYS A 28 16.05 -1.05 5.06
N HIS A 29 15.17 -0.15 4.63
CA HIS A 29 14.15 0.44 5.51
C HIS A 29 12.99 -0.55 5.75
N ALA A 30 12.53 -1.25 4.71
CA ALA A 30 11.53 -2.31 4.86
C ALA A 30 12.02 -3.43 5.79
N ALA A 31 13.27 -3.87 5.63
CA ALA A 31 13.88 -4.87 6.51
C ALA A 31 13.99 -4.38 7.97
N ARG A 32 14.36 -3.11 8.17
CA ARG A 32 14.56 -2.54 9.52
C ARG A 32 13.27 -2.26 10.28
N TYR A 33 12.22 -1.83 9.59
CA TYR A 33 10.99 -1.33 10.22
C TYR A 33 9.78 -2.23 10.01
N GLY A 34 9.74 -3.02 8.93
CA GLY A 34 8.60 -3.86 8.57
C GLY A 34 8.19 -4.80 9.70
N GLY A 35 9.12 -5.64 10.18
CA GLY A 35 8.86 -6.56 11.28
C GLY A 35 8.55 -5.89 12.63
N LYS A 36 8.83 -4.60 12.78
CA LYS A 36 8.46 -3.82 13.98
C LYS A 36 7.04 -3.27 13.90
N LEU A 37 6.62 -2.87 12.70
CA LEU A 37 5.31 -2.26 12.46
C LEU A 37 4.21 -3.29 12.20
N ALA A 38 4.55 -4.37 11.51
CA ALA A 38 3.64 -5.47 11.17
C ALA A 38 4.42 -6.79 11.19
N PRO A 39 4.64 -7.38 12.38
CA PRO A 39 5.45 -8.59 12.54
C PRO A 39 5.00 -9.79 11.70
N SER A 40 3.71 -9.85 11.35
CA SER A 40 3.12 -10.95 10.57
C SER A 40 3.16 -10.72 9.06
N VAL A 41 3.66 -9.57 8.62
CA VAL A 41 3.68 -9.15 7.22
C VAL A 41 5.12 -9.13 6.69
N THR A 42 5.37 -9.86 5.60
CA THR A 42 6.62 -9.74 4.87
C THR A 42 6.64 -8.39 4.14
N CYS A 43 7.47 -7.46 4.64
CA CYS A 43 7.61 -6.14 4.05
C CYS A 43 8.78 -6.11 3.06
N LEU A 44 8.48 -5.84 1.79
CA LEU A 44 9.44 -5.64 0.72
C LEU A 44 9.39 -4.18 0.26
N ALA A 45 10.47 -3.70 -0.33
CA ALA A 45 10.47 -2.40 -0.98
C ALA A 45 11.32 -2.42 -2.25
N ASN A 46 10.90 -1.62 -3.23
CA ASN A 46 11.66 -1.33 -4.43
C ASN A 46 11.89 0.19 -4.52
N GLU A 47 13.06 0.61 -4.98
CA GLU A 47 13.38 2.05 -5.03
C GLU A 47 12.64 2.78 -6.17
N THR A 48 12.20 2.04 -7.20
CA THR A 48 11.44 2.56 -8.34
C THR A 48 9.97 2.12 -8.29
N ASN A 49 9.16 2.76 -9.13
CA ASN A 49 7.74 2.44 -9.28
C ASN A 49 7.49 1.19 -10.14
N ASP A 50 8.52 0.58 -10.72
CA ASP A 50 8.39 -0.45 -11.76
C ASP A 50 7.55 -1.64 -11.29
N VAL A 51 7.72 -2.06 -10.02
CA VAL A 51 6.90 -3.12 -9.43
C VAL A 51 5.44 -2.71 -9.38
N HIS A 52 5.12 -1.46 -9.01
CA HIS A 52 3.74 -1.02 -8.95
C HIS A 52 3.11 -0.95 -10.36
N PHE A 53 3.87 -0.47 -11.36
CA PHE A 53 3.41 -0.46 -12.76
C PHE A 53 3.24 -1.87 -13.34
N ALA A 54 4.12 -2.82 -12.99
CA ALA A 54 3.98 -4.22 -13.42
C ALA A 54 2.70 -4.88 -12.89
N TRP A 55 2.16 -4.40 -11.77
CA TRP A 55 0.89 -4.82 -11.20
C TRP A 55 -0.31 -4.00 -11.70
N GLY A 56 -0.11 -3.17 -12.74
CA GLY A 56 -1.17 -2.36 -13.34
C GLY A 56 -1.61 -1.16 -12.49
N LEU A 57 -0.91 -0.87 -11.38
CA LEU A 57 -1.17 0.31 -10.57
C LEU A 57 -0.74 1.57 -11.32
N LYS A 58 -1.41 2.68 -11.04
CA LYS A 58 -1.21 3.94 -11.75
C LYS A 58 -0.94 5.07 -10.76
N ARG A 59 -0.29 6.11 -11.27
CA ARG A 59 -0.30 7.41 -10.61
C ARG A 59 -1.70 8.02 -10.73
N ARG A 60 -2.10 8.79 -9.72
CA ARG A 60 -3.29 9.63 -9.82
C ARG A 60 -3.16 10.54 -11.05
N GLY A 61 -4.19 10.59 -11.90
CA GLY A 61 -4.12 11.32 -13.17
C GLY A 61 -3.87 12.81 -12.97
N LEU A 62 -3.13 13.45 -13.89
CA LEU A 62 -2.82 14.89 -13.88
C LEU A 62 -4.06 15.80 -13.74
N GLY A 63 -5.26 15.32 -14.12
CA GLY A 63 -6.53 16.05 -13.94
C GLY A 63 -7.07 16.09 -12.51
N GLN A 64 -6.59 15.26 -11.58
CA GLN A 64 -6.95 15.28 -10.15
C GLN A 64 -5.87 15.93 -9.27
N LEU A 65 -4.69 16.24 -9.82
CA LEU A 65 -3.63 16.96 -9.10
C LEU A 65 -3.94 18.46 -8.94
N LEU A 66 -4.97 18.96 -9.63
CA LEU A 66 -5.51 20.31 -9.52
C LEU A 66 -6.65 20.40 -8.48
N GLU A 67 -6.54 19.71 -7.34
CA GLU A 67 -7.38 20.02 -6.17
C GLU A 67 -6.69 21.11 -5.32
N PRO A 68 -7.19 22.36 -5.30
CA PRO A 68 -6.55 23.47 -4.57
C PRO A 68 -6.45 23.20 -3.05
N LYS A 69 -7.27 22.29 -2.53
CA LYS A 69 -7.31 21.91 -1.12
C LYS A 69 -6.04 21.17 -0.65
N LEU A 70 -5.35 20.45 -1.54
CA LEU A 70 -4.07 19.79 -1.25
C LEU A 70 -2.91 20.80 -1.14
N TYR A 71 -2.98 21.91 -1.87
CA TYR A 71 -2.01 23.01 -1.77
C TYR A 71 -2.13 23.76 -0.43
N VAL A 72 -3.35 23.98 0.07
CA VAL A 72 -3.56 24.68 1.35
C VAL A 72 -3.10 23.82 2.53
N ALA A 73 -3.31 22.50 2.48
CA ALA A 73 -2.83 21.58 3.52
C ALA A 73 -1.29 21.48 3.56
N SER A 74 -0.64 21.44 2.39
CA SER A 74 0.82 21.39 2.28
C SER A 74 1.49 22.72 2.67
N ILE A 75 0.89 23.88 2.36
CA ILE A 75 1.38 25.18 2.83
C ILE A 75 1.24 25.33 4.36
N ARG A 76 0.11 24.90 4.95
CA ARG A 76 -0.08 24.93 6.42
C ARG A 76 0.89 24.00 7.17
N ALA A 77 1.17 22.81 6.64
CA ALA A 77 2.14 21.89 7.24
C ALA A 77 3.57 22.45 7.19
N THR A 78 3.91 23.17 6.12
CA THR A 78 5.23 23.80 5.95
C THR A 78 5.42 25.02 6.87
N GLN A 79 4.36 25.82 7.09
CA GLN A 79 4.39 26.95 8.03
C GLN A 79 4.51 26.53 9.51
N ALA A 80 4.11 25.30 9.86
CA ALA A 80 4.19 24.75 11.21
C ALA A 80 5.54 24.08 11.53
N GLY A 81 6.56 24.19 10.66
CA GLY A 81 7.90 23.68 10.90
C GLY A 81 8.05 22.16 10.76
N PHE A 82 7.03 21.45 10.26
CA PHE A 82 7.13 20.02 9.96
C PHE A 82 7.79 19.82 8.60
N THR A 83 9.11 19.97 8.53
CA THR A 83 9.88 19.44 7.39
C THR A 83 9.96 17.93 7.53
N GLN A 84 8.90 17.23 7.14
CA GLN A 84 9.01 15.82 6.82
C GLN A 84 10.07 15.74 5.70
N GLY A 85 11.20 15.08 5.97
CA GLY A 85 12.30 14.99 5.00
C GLY A 85 11.80 14.57 3.62
N ARG A 86 12.51 15.02 2.57
CA ARG A 86 12.18 14.80 1.15
C ARG A 86 11.55 13.42 0.96
N ALA A 87 10.27 13.39 0.55
CA ALA A 87 9.55 12.13 0.36
C ALA A 87 10.37 11.23 -0.57
N THR A 88 10.88 10.12 -0.02
CA THR A 88 11.76 9.20 -0.75
C THR A 88 11.02 8.32 -1.75
N GLY A 89 9.71 8.49 -1.88
CA GLY A 89 8.84 7.75 -2.78
C GLY A 89 7.86 8.67 -3.50
N ASP A 90 7.21 8.11 -4.51
CA ASP A 90 6.25 8.82 -5.34
C ASP A 90 4.90 8.98 -4.64
N THR A 91 4.62 10.19 -4.16
CA THR A 91 3.39 10.50 -3.41
C THR A 91 2.13 10.47 -4.28
N ALA A 92 2.26 10.48 -5.61
CA ALA A 92 1.13 10.36 -6.53
C ALA A 92 0.82 8.90 -6.87
N MET A 93 1.65 7.93 -6.45
CA MET A 93 1.43 6.52 -6.74
C MET A 93 0.33 5.94 -5.85
N LEU A 94 -0.69 5.36 -6.48
CA LEU A 94 -1.77 4.65 -5.78
C LEU A 94 -1.35 3.21 -5.47
N GLY A 95 -1.85 2.72 -4.34
CA GLY A 95 -1.67 1.34 -3.91
C GLY A 95 -2.76 0.42 -4.46
N GLY A 96 -2.68 -0.84 -4.05
CA GLY A 96 -3.73 -1.82 -4.27
C GLY A 96 -3.53 -3.05 -3.39
N LEU A 97 -4.55 -3.90 -3.34
CA LEU A 97 -4.50 -5.22 -2.74
C LEU A 97 -4.81 -6.28 -3.80
N PHE A 98 -4.01 -7.34 -3.80
CA PHE A 98 -4.15 -8.45 -4.72
C PHE A 98 -4.15 -9.75 -3.92
N VAL A 99 -5.01 -10.70 -4.33
CA VAL A 99 -4.91 -12.10 -3.89
C VAL A 99 -4.38 -12.91 -5.05
N VAL A 100 -3.27 -13.60 -4.81
CA VAL A 100 -2.55 -14.37 -5.83
C VAL A 100 -2.60 -15.83 -5.42
N ALA A 101 -3.15 -16.69 -6.28
CA ALA A 101 -3.11 -18.13 -6.09
C ALA A 101 -1.68 -18.67 -6.20
N GLN A 102 -1.43 -19.86 -5.66
CA GLN A 102 -0.12 -20.52 -5.79
C GLN A 102 0.28 -20.79 -7.25
N THR A 103 -0.69 -20.87 -8.15
CA THR A 103 -0.48 -20.98 -9.61
C THR A 103 -0.05 -19.67 -10.27
N GLY A 104 0.03 -18.56 -9.51
CA GLY A 104 0.33 -17.23 -10.03
C GLY A 104 -0.88 -16.47 -10.57
N ILE A 105 -2.07 -17.06 -10.56
CA ILE A 105 -3.29 -16.38 -11.05
C ILE A 105 -3.82 -15.41 -10.00
N ILE A 106 -4.09 -14.18 -10.41
CA ILE A 106 -4.74 -13.17 -9.57
C ILE A 106 -6.23 -13.53 -9.42
N ARG A 107 -6.67 -13.76 -8.18
CA ARG A 107 -8.06 -14.11 -7.82
C ARG A 107 -8.89 -12.93 -7.36
N TYR A 108 -8.23 -11.89 -6.86
CA TYR A 108 -8.88 -10.67 -6.40
C TYR A 108 -7.96 -9.48 -6.67
N VAL A 109 -8.57 -8.37 -7.08
CA VAL A 109 -7.90 -7.09 -7.32
C VAL A 109 -8.74 -6.00 -6.67
N TYR A 110 -8.09 -5.18 -5.87
CA TYR A 110 -8.60 -3.88 -5.46
C TYR A 110 -7.52 -2.84 -5.74
N VAL A 111 -7.83 -1.85 -6.57
CA VAL A 111 -6.95 -0.71 -6.84
C VAL A 111 -7.50 0.48 -6.06
N ASN A 112 -6.65 1.14 -5.30
CA ASN A 112 -7.07 2.26 -4.48
C ASN A 112 -7.42 3.47 -5.36
N ASP A 113 -8.52 4.15 -5.07
CA ASP A 113 -8.89 5.40 -5.74
C ASP A 113 -8.20 6.63 -5.13
N TYR A 114 -7.91 6.58 -3.83
CA TYR A 114 -7.22 7.65 -3.10
C TYR A 114 -6.33 7.13 -1.97
N ALA A 115 -5.51 8.01 -1.40
CA ALA A 115 -4.65 7.66 -0.27
C ALA A 115 -5.50 7.34 0.97
N GLY A 116 -5.39 6.11 1.48
CA GLY A 116 -6.19 5.65 2.61
C GLY A 116 -7.43 4.83 2.21
N ASP A 117 -7.75 4.74 0.92
CA ASP A 117 -8.75 3.82 0.40
C ASP A 117 -8.22 2.39 0.44
N TYR A 118 -8.92 1.48 1.13
CA TYR A 118 -8.55 0.08 1.28
C TYR A 118 -9.82 -0.78 1.29
N PRO A 119 -9.77 -2.01 0.76
CA PRO A 119 -10.90 -2.92 0.87
C PRO A 119 -11.06 -3.41 2.31
N GLU A 120 -12.29 -3.80 2.68
CA GLU A 120 -12.54 -4.54 3.91
C GLU A 120 -11.95 -5.96 3.81
N ILE A 121 -11.24 -6.40 4.86
CA ILE A 121 -10.59 -7.72 4.86
C ILE A 121 -11.63 -8.84 4.70
N ALA A 122 -12.82 -8.67 5.27
CA ALA A 122 -13.90 -9.64 5.12
C ALA A 122 -14.28 -9.87 3.64
N ASP A 123 -14.25 -8.84 2.80
CA ASP A 123 -14.58 -8.98 1.37
C ASP A 123 -13.44 -9.64 0.60
N VAL A 124 -12.19 -9.36 0.96
CA VAL A 124 -11.01 -10.06 0.43
C VAL A 124 -11.08 -11.56 0.74
N LEU A 125 -11.45 -11.92 1.97
CA LEU A 125 -11.51 -13.32 2.40
C LEU A 125 -12.67 -14.10 1.77
N LYS A 126 -13.80 -13.44 1.45
CA LYS A 126 -14.87 -14.07 0.66
C LYS A 126 -14.37 -14.48 -0.73
N ALA A 127 -13.57 -13.65 -1.38
CA ALA A 127 -13.03 -13.93 -2.71
C ALA A 127 -12.03 -15.11 -2.74
N VAL A 128 -11.48 -15.50 -1.59
CA VAL A 128 -10.54 -16.63 -1.47
C VAL A 128 -11.25 -17.97 -1.27
N LYS A 129 -12.47 -17.95 -0.71
CA LYS A 129 -13.26 -19.17 -0.42
C LYS A 129 -14.01 -19.72 -1.64
N THR A 130 -13.90 -19.06 -2.80
CA THR A 130 -14.56 -19.42 -4.06
C THR A 130 -13.57 -20.07 -5.02
#